data_AF-A0A820S8H9-F1
#
_entry.id   AF-A0A820S8H9-F1
#
_cell.length_a   1.000
_cell.length_b   1.000
_cell.length_c   1.000
_cell.angle_alpha   90.00
_cell.angle_beta   90.00
_cell.angle_gamma   90.00
#
_symmetry.space_group_name_H-M   'P 1'
#
loop_
_entity.id
_entity.type
_entity.pdbx_description
1 polymer ?
#
loop_
_entity_poly.entity_id
_entity_poly.type
_entity_poly.pdbx_seq_one_letter_code
_entity_poly.pdbx_strand_id
1 'polypeptide(L)'
;MSNYYKATYNMNTPKMKNNELVSSKTRFEDLSNELIYEIFNYLDSWEIYKTLVQLNIRFQHLFRSDIFRLKINLPSLAKRNFFLRCEKLVKPNINRIVSLSLSNHCAIDSFFDLFSIDSFIHLETLILDRVTSNKLL
;
A
#
# COMPACT_ATOMS: atom_id res chain seq x y z
N MET A 1 9.18 -42.64 -68.14
CA MET A 1 8.18 -41.81 -68.84
C MET A 1 6.84 -42.54 -68.83
N SER A 2 5.91 -42.16 -67.95
CA SER A 2 4.45 -42.15 -68.17
C SER A 2 3.76 -41.72 -66.88
N ASN A 3 2.70 -40.92 -67.02
CA ASN A 3 1.99 -40.22 -65.96
C ASN A 3 0.80 -41.01 -65.39
N TYR A 4 0.30 -40.48 -64.27
CA TYR A 4 -1.08 -40.54 -63.75
C TYR A 4 -1.56 -41.82 -63.06
N TYR A 5 -1.81 -41.72 -61.75
CA TYR A 5 -3.15 -41.87 -61.16
C TYR A 5 -3.30 -40.95 -59.91
N LYS A 6 -4.38 -40.17 -59.89
CA LYS A 6 -4.90 -39.39 -58.74
C LYS A 6 -5.58 -40.32 -57.75
N ALA A 7 -5.46 -40.05 -56.45
CA ALA A 7 -6.56 -40.25 -55.50
C ALA A 7 -6.39 -39.34 -54.28
N THR A 8 -7.38 -38.47 -54.10
CA THR A 8 -7.61 -37.55 -52.99
C THR A 8 -8.01 -38.29 -51.71
N TYR A 9 -7.42 -37.94 -50.57
CA TYR A 9 -8.02 -38.21 -49.26
C TYR A 9 -8.24 -36.88 -48.53
N ASN A 10 -9.49 -36.48 -48.50
CA ASN A 10 -10.02 -35.39 -47.70
C ASN A 10 -10.42 -35.96 -46.33
N MET A 11 -9.58 -35.77 -45.31
CA MET A 11 -9.92 -36.10 -43.93
C MET A 11 -10.48 -34.84 -43.27
N ASN A 12 -11.81 -34.73 -43.30
CA ASN A 12 -12.57 -33.86 -42.39
C ASN A 12 -12.27 -34.28 -40.96
N THR A 13 -11.33 -33.60 -40.31
CA THR A 13 -11.21 -33.62 -38.85
C THR A 13 -12.12 -32.54 -38.28
N PRO A 14 -13.00 -32.86 -37.31
CA PRO A 14 -13.79 -31.83 -36.65
C PRO A 14 -12.82 -30.88 -35.96
N LYS A 15 -12.90 -29.58 -36.26
CA LYS A 15 -12.25 -28.55 -35.46
C LYS A 15 -12.82 -28.64 -34.05
N MET A 16 -12.10 -29.31 -33.13
CA MET A 16 -12.29 -29.05 -31.71
C MET A 16 -11.98 -27.58 -31.52
N LYS A 17 -13.04 -26.77 -31.36
CA LYS A 17 -12.91 -25.48 -30.70
C LYS A 17 -12.37 -25.80 -29.32
N ASN A 18 -11.07 -25.61 -29.14
CA ASN A 18 -10.50 -25.46 -27.82
C ASN A 18 -11.26 -24.30 -27.19
N ASN A 19 -12.28 -24.62 -26.41
CA ASN A 19 -12.73 -23.72 -25.36
C ASN A 19 -11.55 -23.68 -24.40
N GLU A 20 -10.55 -22.85 -24.72
CA GLU A 20 -9.61 -22.35 -23.75
C GLU A 20 -10.49 -21.77 -22.66
N LEU A 21 -10.62 -22.48 -21.55
CA LEU A 21 -11.01 -21.91 -20.28
C LEU A 21 -10.01 -20.78 -20.07
N VAL A 22 -10.40 -19.57 -20.49
CA VAL A 22 -9.70 -18.36 -20.12
C VAL A 22 -9.80 -18.35 -18.61
N SER A 23 -8.75 -18.85 -17.96
CA SER A 23 -8.54 -18.69 -16.54
C SER A 23 -8.50 -17.18 -16.33
N SER A 24 -9.64 -16.57 -16.02
CA SER A 24 -9.71 -15.19 -15.60
C SER A 24 -8.97 -15.15 -14.27
N LYS A 25 -7.66 -14.94 -14.32
CA LYS A 25 -6.86 -14.68 -13.13
C LYS A 25 -7.44 -13.43 -12.50
N THR A 26 -8.12 -13.60 -11.37
CA THR A 26 -8.53 -12.50 -10.53
C THR A 26 -7.29 -11.76 -10.08
N ARG A 27 -7.27 -10.46 -10.32
CA ARG A 27 -6.16 -9.60 -9.92
C ARG A 27 -6.49 -8.94 -8.58
N PHE A 28 -5.46 -8.55 -7.84
CA PHE A 28 -5.65 -7.79 -6.60
C PHE A 28 -6.35 -6.45 -6.87
N GLU A 29 -6.09 -5.87 -8.04
CA GLU A 29 -6.72 -4.65 -8.53
C GLU A 29 -8.20 -4.81 -8.89
N ASP A 30 -8.75 -6.02 -8.89
CA ASP A 30 -10.17 -6.28 -9.14
C ASP A 30 -11.01 -6.25 -7.85
N LEU A 31 -10.37 -6.22 -6.67
CA LEU A 31 -11.07 -6.10 -5.38
C LEU A 31 -11.86 -4.78 -5.32
N SER A 32 -12.94 -4.74 -4.55
CA SER A 32 -13.71 -3.50 -4.33
C SER A 32 -12.93 -2.50 -3.45
N ASN A 33 -13.29 -1.22 -3.46
CA ASN A 33 -12.60 -0.22 -2.65
C ASN A 33 -12.74 -0.49 -1.15
N GLU A 34 -13.89 -1.01 -0.73
CA GLU A 34 -14.20 -1.37 0.66
C GLU A 34 -13.23 -2.44 1.17
N LEU A 35 -13.00 -3.50 0.39
CA LEU A 35 -12.06 -4.56 0.74
C LEU A 35 -10.62 -4.05 0.76
N ILE A 36 -10.25 -3.17 -0.17
CA ILE A 36 -8.91 -2.56 -0.18
C ILE A 36 -8.70 -1.69 1.07
N TYR A 37 -9.69 -0.89 1.47
CA TYR A 37 -9.59 -0.11 2.70
C TYR A 37 -9.51 -1.00 3.94
N GLU A 38 -10.26 -2.09 3.98
CA GLU A 38 -10.18 -3.07 5.05
C GLU A 38 -8.77 -3.67 5.14
N ILE A 39 -8.18 -4.08 4.01
CA ILE A 39 -6.79 -4.55 3.95
C ILE A 39 -5.82 -3.47 4.43
N PHE A 40 -5.99 -2.22 3.98
CA PHE A 40 -5.14 -1.11 4.38
C PHE A 40 -5.20 -0.87 5.89
N ASN A 41 -6.35 -1.10 6.53
CA ASN A 41 -6.49 -0.91 7.99
C ASN A 41 -5.65 -1.88 8.82
N TYR A 42 -5.23 -3.02 8.27
CA TYR A 42 -4.33 -3.98 8.90
C TYR A 42 -2.85 -3.66 8.67
N LEU A 43 -2.53 -2.71 7.81
CA LEU A 43 -1.16 -2.39 7.41
C LEU A 43 -0.71 -1.04 7.96
N ASP A 44 0.61 -0.90 8.13
CA ASP A 44 1.22 0.39 8.41
C ASP A 44 1.16 1.28 7.16
N SER A 45 0.85 2.57 7.34
CA SER A 45 0.65 3.50 6.22
C SER A 45 1.93 3.73 5.42
N TRP A 46 3.11 3.59 6.03
CA TRP A 46 4.37 3.64 5.29
C TRP A 46 4.56 2.43 4.37
N GLU A 47 4.16 1.24 4.83
CA GLU A 47 4.20 0.04 4.01
C GLU A 47 3.24 0.14 2.82
N ILE A 48 2.02 0.64 3.02
CA ILE A 48 1.09 0.90 1.92
C ILE A 48 1.67 1.94 0.94
N TYR A 49 2.19 3.05 1.47
CA TYR A 49 2.76 4.13 0.66
C TYR A 49 3.92 3.67 -0.22
N LYS A 50 4.83 2.84 0.33
CA LYS A 50 6.00 2.40 -0.43
C LYS A 50 5.70 1.24 -1.38
N THR A 51 4.72 0.39 -1.06
CA THR A 51 4.45 -0.83 -1.84
C THR A 51 3.28 -0.69 -2.80
N LEU A 52 2.14 -0.16 -2.36
CA LEU A 52 0.88 -0.22 -3.12
C LEU A 52 0.59 1.06 -3.90
N VAL A 53 0.91 2.22 -3.33
CA VAL A 53 0.68 3.53 -4.00
C VAL A 53 1.45 3.61 -5.32
N GLN A 54 2.60 2.95 -5.45
CA GLN A 54 3.37 2.97 -6.69
C GLN A 54 2.85 2.00 -7.76
N LEU A 55 1.98 1.04 -7.42
CA LEU A 55 1.54 0.00 -8.36
C LEU A 55 0.57 0.52 -9.41
N ASN A 56 -0.40 1.34 -9.00
CA ASN A 56 -1.40 1.88 -9.92
C ASN A 56 -2.06 3.15 -9.37
N ILE A 57 -2.64 3.93 -10.28
CA ILE A 57 -3.31 5.21 -9.99
C ILE A 57 -4.50 5.03 -9.03
N ARG A 58 -5.23 3.90 -9.11
CA ARG A 58 -6.36 3.63 -8.21
C ARG A 58 -5.91 3.58 -6.75
N PHE A 59 -4.83 2.88 -6.43
CA PHE A 59 -4.29 2.82 -5.06
C PHE A 59 -3.72 4.17 -4.60
N GLN A 60 -3.17 4.98 -5.51
CA GLN A 60 -2.80 6.36 -5.17
C GLN A 60 -4.01 7.17 -4.72
N HIS A 61 -5.13 7.07 -5.44
CA HIS A 61 -6.35 7.78 -5.09
C HIS A 61 -6.95 7.28 -3.78
N LEU A 62 -7.02 5.97 -3.57
CA LEU A 62 -7.52 5.40 -2.31
C LEU A 62 -6.67 5.84 -1.12
N PHE A 63 -5.35 5.80 -1.25
CA PHE A 63 -4.46 6.25 -0.19
C PHE A 63 -4.59 7.76 0.10
N ARG A 64 -4.77 8.59 -0.94
CA ARG A 64 -4.93 10.04 -0.82
C ARG A 64 -6.35 10.48 -0.41
N SER A 65 -7.32 9.57 -0.35
CA SER A 65 -8.69 9.90 0.07
C SER A 65 -8.74 10.32 1.54
N ASP A 66 -9.44 11.42 1.85
CA ASP A 66 -9.61 11.90 3.22
C ASP A 66 -10.38 10.92 4.13
N ILE A 67 -11.13 10.00 3.53
CA ILE A 67 -11.83 8.93 4.25
C ILE A 67 -10.84 7.93 4.85
N PHE A 68 -9.67 7.76 4.21
CA PHE A 68 -8.67 6.82 4.68
C PHE A 68 -7.90 7.39 5.89
N ARG A 69 -8.06 6.75 7.04
CA ARG A 69 -7.40 7.12 8.29
C ARG A 69 -6.00 6.49 8.36
N LEU A 70 -4.97 7.28 8.59
CA LEU A 70 -3.59 6.80 8.59
C LEU A 70 -3.14 6.31 9.97
N LYS A 71 -2.47 5.16 9.96
CA LYS A 71 -1.75 4.58 11.09
C LYS A 71 -0.26 4.59 10.76
N ILE A 72 0.53 5.34 11.50
CA ILE A 72 1.96 5.52 11.25
C ILE A 72 2.76 4.98 12.42
N ASN A 73 3.62 4.01 12.13
CA ASN A 73 4.66 3.54 13.01
C ASN A 73 6.02 4.06 12.56
N LEU A 74 6.66 4.82 13.43
CA LEU A 74 8.05 5.27 13.31
C LEU A 74 8.89 4.47 14.33
N PRO A 75 9.32 3.25 13.97
CA PRO A 75 10.18 2.46 14.83
C PRO A 75 11.56 3.12 14.98
N SER A 76 12.48 2.47 15.69
CA SER A 76 13.87 2.93 15.77
C SER A 76 14.54 2.88 14.38
N LEU A 77 14.44 3.99 13.65
CA LEU A 77 14.95 4.18 12.31
C LEU A 77 16.26 4.97 12.34
N ALA A 78 17.12 4.72 11.34
CA ALA A 78 18.23 5.63 11.07
C ALA A 78 17.70 7.05 10.79
N LYS A 79 18.40 8.08 11.29
CA LYS A 79 17.99 9.50 11.22
C LYS A 79 17.44 9.90 9.85
N ARG A 80 18.18 9.59 8.77
CA ARG A 80 17.76 9.87 7.39
C ARG A 80 16.40 9.27 7.03
N ASN A 81 16.15 8.02 7.41
CA ASN A 81 14.90 7.33 7.11
C ASN A 81 13.74 7.89 7.93
N PHE A 82 14.00 8.28 9.19
CA PHE A 82 13.01 8.97 10.02
C PHE A 82 12.55 10.27 9.35
N PHE A 83 13.47 11.18 9.02
CA PHE A 83 13.13 12.46 8.37
C PHE A 83 12.45 12.26 7.01
N LEU A 84 12.87 11.26 6.23
CA LEU A 84 12.23 10.92 4.97
C LEU A 84 10.75 10.52 5.16
N ARG A 85 10.44 9.70 6.18
CA ARG A 85 9.05 9.32 6.50
C ARG A 85 8.25 10.53 6.98
N CYS A 86 8.84 11.37 7.82
CA CYS A 86 8.20 12.59 8.30
C CYS A 86 7.80 13.52 7.13
N GLU A 87 8.72 13.79 6.21
CA GLU A 87 8.47 14.67 5.07
C GLU A 87 7.50 14.07 4.04
N LYS A 88 7.63 12.77 3.73
CA LYS A 88 6.82 12.14 2.67
C LYS A 88 5.45 11.68 3.11
N LEU A 89 5.29 11.35 4.39
CA LEU A 89 4.07 10.71 4.89
C LEU A 89 3.41 11.49 6.03
N VAL A 90 4.15 11.87 7.07
CA VAL A 90 3.55 12.50 8.25
C VAL A 90 3.04 13.91 7.92
N LYS A 91 3.95 14.79 7.51
CA LYS A 91 3.69 16.20 7.23
C LYS A 91 2.52 16.45 6.25
N PRO A 92 2.44 15.78 5.09
CA PRO A 92 1.33 16.01 4.15
C PRO A 92 -0.01 15.43 4.63
N ASN A 93 -0.02 14.55 5.64
CA ASN A 93 -1.24 13.87 6.08
C ASN A 93 -1.56 14.09 7.57
N ILE A 94 -1.00 15.12 8.19
CA ILE A 94 -1.19 15.45 9.63
C ILE A 94 -2.65 15.33 10.07
N ASN A 95 -3.57 15.90 9.29
CA ASN A 95 -4.99 15.95 9.62
C ASN A 95 -5.70 14.59 9.55
N ARG A 96 -5.06 13.55 9.03
CA ARG A 96 -5.68 12.24 8.76
C ARG A 96 -5.10 11.12 9.62
N ILE A 97 -4.06 11.41 10.39
CA ILE A 97 -3.37 10.43 11.21
C ILE A 97 -4.20 10.21 12.47
N VAL A 98 -4.64 8.96 12.64
CA VAL A 98 -5.41 8.53 13.81
C VAL A 98 -4.57 7.77 14.82
N SER A 99 -3.49 7.14 14.36
CA SER A 99 -2.58 6.40 15.22
C SER A 99 -1.15 6.76 14.86
N LEU A 100 -0.39 7.17 15.87
CA LEU A 100 1.04 7.43 15.76
C LEU A 100 1.78 6.61 16.81
N SER A 101 2.77 5.84 16.36
CA SER A 101 3.69 5.11 17.23
C SER A 101 5.10 5.62 17.00
N LEU A 102 5.76 6.06 18.07
CA LEU A 102 7.15 6.51 18.08
C LEU A 102 7.94 5.59 18.99
N SER A 103 9.01 4.99 18.48
CA SER A 103 9.95 4.22 19.30
C SER A 103 11.28 4.96 19.43
N ASN A 104 11.93 4.84 20.59
CA ASN A 104 13.27 5.38 20.89
C ASN A 104 13.28 6.90 21.19
N HIS A 105 13.94 7.28 22.30
CA HIS A 105 14.06 8.67 22.78
C HIS A 105 14.48 9.67 21.70
N CYS A 106 15.52 9.38 20.91
CA CYS A 106 15.99 10.30 19.87
C CYS A 106 14.92 10.62 18.83
N ALA A 107 14.09 9.63 18.46
CA ALA A 107 13.04 9.80 17.46
C ALA A 107 11.87 10.59 18.04
N ILE A 108 11.53 10.36 19.31
CA ILE A 108 10.50 11.09 20.06
C ILE A 108 10.87 12.57 20.14
N ASP A 109 12.07 12.90 20.61
CA ASP A 109 12.52 14.29 20.72
C ASP A 109 12.57 14.98 19.35
N SER A 110 13.14 14.29 18.35
CA SER A 110 13.19 14.80 16.98
C SER A 110 11.78 14.99 16.38
N PHE A 111 10.81 14.17 16.77
CA PHE A 111 9.44 14.29 16.30
C PHE A 111 8.77 15.54 16.86
N PHE A 112 8.87 15.76 18.17
CA PHE A 112 8.28 16.93 18.82
C PHE A 112 8.97 18.24 18.44
N ASP A 113 10.25 18.19 18.03
CA ASP A 113 10.92 19.37 17.45
C ASP A 113 10.37 19.73 16.05
N LEU A 114 9.80 18.77 15.33
CA LEU A 114 9.23 18.96 13.99
C LEU A 114 7.73 19.28 14.02
N PHE A 115 7.00 18.69 14.96
CA PHE A 115 5.55 18.68 14.97
C PHE A 115 5.01 18.94 16.37
N SER A 116 4.05 19.87 16.48
CA SER A 116 3.20 19.97 17.67
C SER A 116 2.11 18.89 17.61
N ILE A 117 1.86 18.20 18.72
CA ILE A 117 0.78 17.20 18.80
C ILE A 117 -0.59 17.82 18.54
N ASP A 118 -0.78 19.08 18.90
CA ASP A 118 -2.05 19.79 18.69
C ASP A 118 -2.41 19.93 17.20
N SER A 119 -1.44 19.76 16.29
CA SER A 119 -1.70 19.77 14.85
C SER A 119 -2.42 18.51 14.37
N PHE A 120 -2.37 17.40 15.11
CA PHE A 120 -2.97 16.12 14.72
C PHE A 120 -4.42 16.03 15.21
N ILE A 121 -5.31 16.79 14.57
CA ILE A 121 -6.72 16.98 14.97
C ILE A 121 -7.57 15.69 15.07
N HIS A 122 -7.12 14.59 14.46
CA HIS A 122 -7.81 13.30 14.45
C HIS A 122 -6.99 12.20 15.13
N LEU A 123 -5.93 12.57 15.87
CA LEU A 123 -5.13 11.60 16.60
C LEU A 123 -5.94 10.99 17.74
N GLU A 124 -6.17 9.69 17.65
CA GLU A 124 -6.90 8.90 18.62
C GLU A 124 -5.93 8.06 19.48
N THR A 125 -4.77 7.70 18.94
CA THR A 125 -3.78 6.85 19.59
C THR A 125 -2.38 7.40 19.41
N LEU A 126 -1.70 7.69 20.53
CA LEU A 126 -0.28 8.00 20.58
C LEU A 126 0.44 6.95 21.43
N ILE A 127 1.35 6.21 20.80
CA ILE A 127 2.19 5.23 21.47
C ILE A 127 3.61 5.76 21.48
N LEU A 128 4.17 5.89 22.68
CA LEU A 128 5.55 6.25 22.89
C LEU A 128 6.22 5.03 23.52
N ASP A 129 7.03 4.31 22.74
CA ASP A 129 7.73 3.11 23.20
C ASP A 129 9.18 3.44 23.59
N ARG A 130 9.63 2.86 24.70
CA ARG A 130 10.95 3.06 25.30
C ARG A 130 11.23 4.53 25.60
N VAL A 131 10.32 5.15 26.33
CA VAL A 131 10.39 6.56 26.73
C VAL A 131 11.37 6.72 27.89
N THR A 132 12.41 7.50 27.65
CA THR A 132 13.21 8.17 28.69
C THR A 132 13.29 9.67 28.42
N SER A 133 12.40 10.21 27.58
CA SER A 133 12.44 11.61 27.14
C SER A 133 11.97 12.55 28.26
N ASN A 134 12.79 13.57 28.53
CA ASN A 134 12.51 14.61 29.51
C ASN A 134 11.51 15.67 28.99
N LYS A 135 11.09 15.62 27.72
CA LYS A 135 10.16 16.61 27.12
C LYS A 135 8.68 16.25 27.31
N LEU A 136 8.40 15.10 27.90
CA LEU A 136 7.05 14.60 28.17
C LEU A 136 6.60 14.84 29.63
N LEU A 137 7.48 15.40 30.46
CA LEU A 137 7.26 15.87 31.84
C LEU A 137 7.45 17.38 31.88
#